data_AF-A0AAD7BW99-F1
#
_entry.id   AF-A0AAD7BW99-F1
#
_cell.length_a   1.000
_cell.length_b   1.000
_cell.length_c   1.000
_cell.angle_alpha   90.00
_cell.angle_beta   90.00
_cell.angle_gamma   90.00
#
_symmetry.space_group_name_H-M   'P 1'
#
loop_
_entity.id
_entity.type
_entity.pdbx_description
1 polymer ?
#
loop_
_entity_poly.entity_id
_entity_poly.type
_entity_poly.pdbx_seq_one_letter_code
_entity_poly.pdbx_strand_id
1 'polypeptide(L)'
;MSLSIPTTIYTPYYCEENVYLACEAMASEDVSAVFISNHEKTVALWNQKLSQDPQFPVFWDYHCVLLFRGPEQFYIYDLDTRLPCPCPLKDYLNQTFRQDIPESFHRFARSSR
;
A
#
# COMPACT_ATOMS: atom_id res chain seq x y z
N MET A 1 3.47 -17.42 -12.80
CA MET A 1 4.31 -16.34 -12.25
C MET A 1 4.16 -16.36 -10.73
N SER A 2 5.28 -16.41 -9.99
CA SER A 2 5.25 -16.44 -8.53
C SER A 2 4.85 -15.07 -7.99
N LEU A 3 3.87 -15.06 -7.07
CA LEU A 3 3.42 -13.84 -6.38
C LEU A 3 4.40 -13.36 -5.30
N SER A 4 5.52 -14.06 -5.08
CA SER A 4 6.53 -13.70 -4.10
C SER A 4 7.41 -12.58 -4.63
N ILE A 5 7.44 -11.42 -3.95
CA ILE A 5 8.46 -10.40 -4.18
C ILE A 5 9.79 -10.99 -3.71
N PRO A 6 10.89 -10.87 -4.49
CA PRO A 6 12.23 -11.15 -4.00
C PRO A 6 12.47 -10.40 -2.68
N THR A 7 13.20 -11.00 -1.76
CA THR A 7 13.49 -10.39 -0.45
C THR A 7 14.35 -9.14 -0.65
N THR A 8 13.68 -8.03 -0.91
CA THR A 8 14.25 -6.70 -0.96
C THR A 8 14.66 -6.28 0.45
N ILE A 9 15.72 -5.47 0.55
CA ILE A 9 16.04 -4.75 1.79
C ILE A 9 14.83 -3.88 2.11
N TYR A 10 14.08 -4.25 3.14
CA TYR A 10 12.99 -3.42 3.66
C TYR A 10 13.58 -2.39 4.62
N THR A 11 13.30 -1.11 4.36
CA THR A 11 13.67 0.00 5.23
C THR A 11 12.38 0.68 5.74
N PRO A 12 12.10 0.68 7.06
CA PRO A 12 10.93 1.38 7.61
C PRO A 12 10.93 2.85 7.24
N TYR A 13 9.76 3.40 6.92
CA TYR A 13 9.55 4.82 6.55
C TYR A 13 10.14 5.26 5.20
N TYR A 14 10.69 4.33 4.40
CA TYR A 14 11.13 4.55 3.01
C TYR A 14 10.30 3.68 2.06
N CYS A 15 8.97 3.77 2.18
CA CYS A 15 8.02 2.95 1.44
C CYS A 15 8.18 3.08 -0.08
N GLU A 16 8.54 4.26 -0.56
CA GLU A 16 8.82 4.61 -1.95
C GLU A 16 10.06 3.89 -2.49
N GLU A 17 11.14 3.77 -1.72
CA GLU A 17 12.32 3.01 -2.11
C GLU A 17 12.03 1.51 -2.10
N ASN A 18 11.31 1.04 -1.07
CA ASN A 18 10.90 -0.35 -0.97
C ASN A 18 10.02 -0.77 -2.17
N VAL A 19 9.08 0.08 -2.57
CA VAL A 19 8.21 -0.14 -3.74
C VAL A 19 8.99 -0.01 -5.04
N TYR A 20 9.89 0.96 -5.17
CA TYR A 20 10.77 1.09 -6.34
C TYR A 20 11.55 -0.20 -6.57
N LEU A 21 12.24 -0.70 -5.54
CA LEU A 21 13.01 -1.93 -5.62
C LEU A 21 12.12 -3.16 -5.88
N ALA A 22 10.91 -3.21 -5.34
CA ALA A 22 9.96 -4.29 -5.63
C ALA A 22 9.49 -4.27 -7.10
N CYS A 23 9.21 -3.08 -7.65
CA CYS A 23 8.88 -2.91 -9.07
C CYS A 23 10.04 -3.37 -9.97
N GLU A 24 11.27 -2.94 -9.68
CA GLU A 24 12.48 -3.35 -10.40
C GLU A 24 12.68 -4.87 -10.34
N ALA A 25 12.46 -5.47 -9.17
CA ALA A 25 12.62 -6.91 -8.96
C ALA A 25 11.56 -7.74 -9.69
N MET A 26 10.33 -7.23 -9.86
CA MET A 26 9.29 -7.90 -10.65
C MET A 26 9.50 -7.75 -12.15
N ALA A 27 10.19 -6.69 -12.60
CA ALA A 27 10.55 -6.42 -13.99
C ALA A 27 9.39 -6.65 -14.98
N SER A 28 8.20 -6.13 -14.64
CA SER A 28 6.96 -6.33 -15.39
C SER A 28 6.30 -5.00 -15.75
N GLU A 29 5.64 -4.95 -16.89
CA GLU A 29 4.81 -3.80 -17.28
C GLU A 29 3.46 -3.76 -16.54
N ASP A 30 3.10 -4.84 -15.85
CA ASP A 30 1.87 -5.00 -15.08
C ASP A 30 1.99 -4.46 -13.64
N VAL A 31 3.10 -3.83 -13.28
CA VAL A 31 3.28 -3.20 -11.96
C VAL A 31 3.25 -1.68 -12.04
N SER A 32 2.78 -1.06 -10.98
CA SER A 32 2.79 0.40 -10.81
C SER A 32 3.00 0.77 -9.36
N ALA A 33 3.80 1.81 -9.11
CA ALA A 33 3.86 2.43 -7.80
C ALA A 33 2.60 3.28 -7.59
N VAL A 34 2.00 3.20 -6.41
CA VAL A 34 0.82 3.98 -6.04
C VAL A 34 1.15 4.78 -4.79
N PHE A 35 1.09 6.10 -4.93
CA PHE A 35 1.22 7.03 -3.81
C PHE A 35 -0.16 7.33 -3.23
N ILE A 36 -0.27 7.20 -1.92
CA ILE A 36 -1.45 7.43 -1.11
C ILE A 36 -1.14 8.61 -0.18
N SER A 37 -1.92 9.68 -0.24
CA SER A 37 -1.77 10.84 0.63
C SER A 37 -3.07 11.63 0.63
N ASN A 38 -3.07 12.86 1.13
CA ASN A 38 -4.17 13.81 0.99
C ASN A 38 -3.64 15.25 1.07
N HIS A 39 -4.52 16.24 0.98
CA HIS A 39 -4.10 17.65 1.04
C HIS A 39 -3.35 17.99 2.35
N GLU A 40 -3.81 17.42 3.46
CA GLU A 40 -3.27 17.72 4.79
C GLU A 40 -2.10 16.85 5.21
N LYS A 41 -1.66 15.92 4.35
CA LYS A 41 -0.62 14.94 4.67
C LYS A 41 -0.86 14.25 6.01
N THR A 42 -2.08 13.75 6.19
CA THR A 42 -2.51 13.04 7.42
C THR A 42 -3.47 11.89 7.09
N VAL A 43 -3.16 11.12 6.05
CA VAL A 43 -4.03 10.03 5.60
C VAL A 43 -4.04 8.87 6.63
N ALA A 44 -5.23 8.36 6.96
CA ALA A 44 -5.39 7.28 7.93
C ALA A 44 -5.46 5.90 7.25
N LEU A 45 -4.55 5.00 7.64
CA LEU A 45 -4.48 3.62 7.13
C LEU A 45 -4.64 2.62 8.29
N TRP A 46 -5.67 1.78 8.22
CA TRP A 46 -5.90 0.65 9.13
C TRP A 46 -5.07 -0.57 8.73
N ASN A 47 -5.00 -1.54 9.64
CA ASN A 47 -4.26 -2.79 9.43
C ASN A 47 -2.78 -2.56 9.08
N GLN A 48 -2.14 -1.57 9.68
CA GLN A 48 -0.71 -1.29 9.50
C GLN A 48 0.10 -1.91 10.66
N LYS A 49 1.31 -2.39 10.36
CA LYS A 49 2.21 -3.06 11.31
C LYS A 49 2.62 -2.16 12.48
N LEU A 50 2.75 -0.85 12.22
CA LEU A 50 3.11 0.14 13.25
C LEU A 50 2.01 0.36 14.30
N SER A 51 0.74 0.11 13.97
CA SER A 51 -0.32 0.17 14.98
C SER A 51 -0.22 -1.03 15.91
N GLN A 52 -0.30 -0.83 17.23
CA GLN A 52 -0.33 -1.93 18.21
C GLN A 52 -1.68 -2.64 18.25
N ASP A 53 -2.75 -1.97 17.82
CA ASP A 53 -4.12 -2.50 17.80
C ASP A 53 -4.75 -2.23 16.41
N PRO A 54 -5.17 -3.28 15.68
CA PRO A 54 -5.75 -3.15 14.35
C PRO A 54 -7.04 -2.31 14.28
N GLN A 55 -7.66 -1.97 15.41
CA GLN A 55 -8.79 -1.04 15.48
C GLN A 55 -8.38 0.41 15.22
N PHE A 56 -7.13 0.76 15.46
CA PHE A 56 -6.61 2.11 15.27
C PHE A 56 -5.77 2.23 13.99
N PRO A 57 -5.90 3.35 13.25
CA PRO A 57 -5.09 3.60 12.07
C PRO A 57 -3.68 4.04 12.45
N VAL A 58 -2.79 3.96 11.47
CA VAL A 58 -1.56 4.75 11.42
C VAL A 58 -1.83 5.96 10.53
N PHE A 59 -1.41 7.14 11.00
CA PHE A 59 -1.48 8.36 10.21
C PHE A 59 -0.17 8.56 9.47
N TRP A 60 -0.27 8.68 8.15
CA TRP A 60 0.85 8.90 7.26
C TRP A 60 0.75 10.27 6.61
N ASP A 61 1.89 10.92 6.40
CA ASP A 61 1.99 12.06 5.50
C ASP A 61 1.81 11.63 4.04
N TYR A 62 2.40 10.49 3.69
CA TYR A 62 2.11 9.71 2.51
C TYR A 62 2.49 8.25 2.74
N HIS A 63 1.96 7.36 1.90
CA HIS A 63 2.37 5.96 1.84
C HIS A 63 2.51 5.50 0.39
N CYS A 64 3.45 4.60 0.12
CA CYS A 64 3.67 4.03 -1.20
C CYS A 64 3.42 2.52 -1.17
N VAL A 65 2.63 2.03 -2.13
CA VAL A 65 2.36 0.61 -2.32
C VAL A 65 2.55 0.21 -3.77
N LEU A 66 2.80 -1.07 -4.03
CA LEU A 66 2.87 -1.59 -5.40
C LEU A 66 1.51 -2.18 -5.80
N LEU A 67 0.96 -1.71 -6.91
CA LEU A 67 -0.19 -2.28 -7.58
C LEU A 67 0.29 -3.24 -8.67
N PHE A 68 -0.18 -4.49 -8.61
CA PHE A 68 0.08 -5.51 -9.63
C PHE A 68 -1.22 -5.90 -10.35
N ARG A 69 -1.21 -5.83 -11.67
CA ARG A 69 -2.29 -6.32 -12.54
C ARG A 69 -2.11 -7.81 -12.79
N GLY A 70 -2.77 -8.63 -11.98
CA GLY A 70 -2.84 -10.07 -12.23
C GLY A 70 -3.80 -10.42 -13.39
N PRO A 71 -3.83 -11.71 -13.80
CA PRO A 71 -4.67 -12.15 -14.91
C PRO A 71 -6.18 -11.94 -14.68
N GLU A 72 -6.64 -12.15 -13.45
CA GLU A 72 -8.07 -12.09 -13.09
C GLU A 72 -8.43 -10.90 -12.19
N GLN A 73 -7.46 -10.38 -11.43
CA GLN A 73 -7.68 -9.28 -10.49
C GLN A 73 -6.39 -8.53 -10.17
N PHE A 74 -6.56 -7.35 -9.58
CA PHE A 74 -5.48 -6.54 -9.08
C PHE A 74 -5.07 -6.93 -7.67
N TYR A 75 -3.79 -6.76 -7.37
CA TYR A 75 -3.19 -7.02 -6.07
C TYR A 75 -2.44 -5.80 -5.57
N ILE A 76 -2.47 -5.58 -4.26
CA ILE A 76 -1.65 -4.62 -3.57
C ILE A 76 -0.56 -5.36 -2.80
N TYR A 77 0.67 -4.91 -3.02
CA TYR A 77 1.80 -5.23 -2.18
C TYR A 77 2.11 -4.01 -1.32
N ASP A 78 1.69 -4.11 -0.07
CA ASP A 78 2.01 -3.16 0.98
C ASP A 78 2.91 -3.91 1.98
N LEU A 79 4.16 -3.46 2.13
CA LEU A 79 5.10 -4.11 3.05
C LEU A 79 4.86 -3.72 4.50
N ASP A 80 4.03 -2.69 4.74
CA ASP A 80 3.69 -2.17 6.06
C ASP A 80 2.31 -2.63 6.54
N THR A 81 1.58 -3.41 5.74
CA THR A 81 0.26 -3.97 6.12
C THR A 81 0.37 -5.23 6.98
N ARG A 82 -0.67 -5.47 7.79
CA ARG A 82 -0.97 -6.72 8.51
C ARG A 82 -1.81 -7.68 7.66
N LEU A 83 -2.40 -7.18 6.57
CA LEU A 83 -3.14 -8.00 5.62
C LEU A 83 -2.20 -8.99 4.89
N PRO A 84 -2.74 -10.02 4.21
CA PRO A 84 -1.93 -10.85 3.31
C PRO A 84 -1.16 -9.98 2.31
N CYS A 85 0.06 -10.36 1.97
CA CYS A 85 0.87 -9.66 0.98
C CYS A 85 1.37 -10.67 -0.07
N PRO A 86 0.88 -10.61 -1.32
CA PRO A 86 -0.08 -9.62 -1.84
C PRO A 86 -1.50 -9.76 -1.28
N CYS A 87 -2.22 -8.62 -1.22
CA CYS A 87 -3.64 -8.53 -0.88
C CYS A 87 -4.47 -8.27 -2.14
N PRO A 88 -5.60 -8.96 -2.38
CA PRO A 88 -6.54 -8.55 -3.42
C PRO A 88 -6.95 -7.09 -3.25
N LEU A 89 -6.96 -6.31 -4.34
CA LEU A 89 -7.19 -4.85 -4.30
C LEU A 89 -8.47 -4.50 -3.52
N LYS A 90 -9.57 -5.19 -3.81
CA LYS A 90 -10.86 -4.94 -3.16
C LYS A 90 -10.78 -5.11 -1.64
N ASP A 91 -10.08 -6.15 -1.18
CA ASP A 91 -9.93 -6.44 0.23
C ASP A 91 -9.02 -5.42 0.91
N TYR A 92 -7.94 -5.01 0.25
CA TYR A 92 -7.06 -3.95 0.74
C TYR A 92 -7.80 -2.62 0.88
N LEU A 93 -8.57 -2.20 -0.14
CA LEU A 93 -9.30 -0.95 -0.10
C LEU A 93 -10.34 -0.91 1.03
N ASN A 94 -11.04 -2.02 1.27
CA ASN A 94 -12.09 -2.12 2.30
C ASN A 94 -11.52 -2.20 3.71
N GLN A 95 -10.36 -2.82 3.90
CA GLN A 95 -9.79 -3.07 5.22
C GLN A 95 -8.78 -2.00 5.66
N THR A 96 -8.14 -1.32 4.71
CA THR A 96 -7.15 -0.27 5.02
C THR A 96 -7.81 1.10 5.18
N PHE A 97 -8.93 1.37 4.51
CA PHE A 97 -9.49 2.73 4.48
C PHE A 97 -10.96 2.76 4.85
N ARG A 98 -11.25 3.57 5.85
CA ARG A 98 -12.60 3.77 6.38
C ARG A 98 -13.22 5.05 5.82
N GLN A 99 -14.55 5.05 5.69
CA GLN A 99 -15.32 6.21 5.25
C GLN A 99 -15.95 6.96 6.43
N ASP A 100 -16.12 6.30 7.58
CA ASP A 100 -16.72 6.82 8.82
C ASP A 100 -15.72 7.61 9.69
N ILE A 101 -14.91 8.45 9.05
CA ILE A 101 -13.89 9.30 9.70
C ILE A 101 -13.92 10.72 9.11
N PRO A 102 -13.35 11.73 9.79
CA PRO A 102 -13.24 13.08 9.23
C PRO A 102 -12.58 13.10 7.85
N GLU A 103 -13.10 13.93 6.94
CA GLU A 103 -12.63 14.02 5.55
C GLU A 103 -11.15 14.40 5.44
N SER A 104 -10.61 15.14 6.41
CA SER A 104 -9.19 15.51 6.48
C SER A 104 -8.24 14.31 6.55
N PHE A 105 -8.73 13.12 6.90
CA PHE A 105 -7.96 11.89 6.98
C PHE A 105 -8.24 10.91 5.83
N HIS A 106 -9.15 11.25 4.92
CA HIS A 106 -9.46 10.43 3.74
C HIS A 106 -8.28 10.42 2.77
N ARG A 107 -8.19 9.37 1.95
CA ARG A 107 -7.12 9.18 0.97
C ARG A 107 -7.44 9.86 -0.37
N PHE A 108 -6.38 10.30 -1.03
CA PHE A 108 -6.24 10.34 -2.49
C PHE A 108 -5.15 9.34 -2.90
N ALA A 109 -5.29 8.75 -4.07
CA ALA A 109 -4.31 7.81 -4.60
C ALA A 109 -3.94 8.18 -6.04
N ARG A 110 -2.65 8.11 -6.37
CA ARG A 110 -2.11 8.34 -7.71
C ARG A 110 -1.14 7.23 -8.09
N SER A 111 -1.35 6.61 -9.25
CA SER A 111 -0.43 5.64 -9.85
C SER A 111 0.66 6.33 -10.68
N SER A 112 1.82 5.70 -10.78
CA SER A 112 2.94 6.13 -11.63
C SER A 112 2.70 5.98 -13.13
N ARG A 113 1.57 5.37 -13.53
CA ARG A 113 1.10 5.17 -14.90
C ARG A 113 -0.38 5.50 -15.00
#